data_AF-A0A9W6LTM8-F1
#
_entry.id   AF-A0A9W6LTM8-F1
#
_cell.length_a   1.000
_cell.length_b   1.000
_cell.length_c   1.000
_cell.angle_alpha   90.00
_cell.angle_beta   90.00
_cell.angle_gamma   90.00
#
_symmetry.space_group_name_H-M   'P 1'
#
loop_
_entity.id
_entity.type
_entity.pdbx_description
1 polymer ?
#
loop_
_entity_poly.entity_id
_entity_poly.type
_entity_poly.pdbx_seq_one_letter_code
_entity_poly.pdbx_strand_id
1 'polypeptide(L)'
;MVFVHGCFWHRHESCRYTTKPSTRPEFWAAKFETNIARDSVVRTMLLKAGWRVAIVWECALRKPDDAKQAADLISDWLLSDQVQIVLGEREVRPPNGGTLENAIRCASI
;
A
#
# COMPACT_ATOMS: atom_id res chain seq x y z
N MET A 1 -3.25 -10.87 6.67
CA MET A 1 -4.33 -10.03 6.10
C MET A 1 -3.75 -9.23 4.95
N VAL A 2 -4.45 -9.17 3.82
CA VAL A 2 -4.03 -8.38 2.64
C VAL A 2 -5.14 -7.39 2.32
N PHE A 3 -4.82 -6.10 2.28
CA PHE A 3 -5.73 -5.02 1.90
C PHE A 3 -5.40 -4.52 0.51
N VAL A 4 -6.44 -4.20 -0.26
CA VAL A 4 -6.32 -3.45 -1.52
C VAL A 4 -6.95 -2.08 -1.30
N HIS A 5 -6.13 -1.03 -1.28
CA HIS A 5 -6.58 0.34 -1.01
C HIS A 5 -6.68 1.16 -2.30
N GLY A 6 -7.88 1.66 -2.58
CA GLY A 6 -8.08 2.71 -3.59
C GLY A 6 -7.35 3.99 -3.19
N CYS A 7 -6.51 4.54 -4.09
CA CYS A 7 -5.67 5.70 -3.78
C CYS A 7 -6.52 6.94 -3.42
N PHE A 8 -7.66 7.09 -4.10
CA PHE A 8 -8.62 8.16 -3.85
C PHE A 8 -9.26 8.07 -2.45
N TRP A 9 -9.72 6.88 -2.06
CA TRP A 9 -10.54 6.68 -0.85
C TRP A 9 -9.74 6.69 0.44
N HIS A 10 -8.56 6.07 0.40
CA HIS A 10 -7.67 5.89 1.55
C HIS A 10 -6.51 6.89 1.56
N ARG A 11 -6.53 7.85 0.62
CA ARG A 11 -5.59 8.98 0.54
C ARG A 11 -4.13 8.55 0.47
N HIS A 12 -3.78 7.78 -0.56
CA HIS A 12 -2.39 7.42 -0.80
C HIS A 12 -1.52 8.68 -0.92
N GLU A 13 -0.54 8.83 -0.04
CA GLU A 13 0.32 10.00 0.01
C GLU A 13 1.18 10.13 -1.24
N SER A 14 1.37 11.36 -1.75
CA SER A 14 2.21 11.64 -2.93
C SER A 14 1.86 10.82 -4.19
N CYS A 15 0.62 10.33 -4.31
CA CYS A 15 0.14 9.55 -5.43
C CYS A 15 -0.71 10.41 -6.38
N ARG A 16 -0.46 10.29 -7.68
CA ARG A 16 -1.19 11.09 -8.69
C ARG A 16 -2.68 10.76 -8.78
N TYR A 17 -3.08 9.59 -8.29
CA TYR A 17 -4.48 9.13 -8.29
C TYR A 17 -5.26 9.59 -7.06
N THR A 18 -4.60 10.27 -6.12
CA THR A 18 -5.21 10.80 -4.90
C THR A 18 -5.81 12.20 -5.16
N THR A 19 -6.77 12.28 -6.08
CA THR A 19 -7.40 13.55 -6.48
C THR A 19 -8.33 14.12 -5.40
N LYS A 20 -8.65 15.41 -5.48
CA LYS A 20 -9.61 16.09 -4.60
C LYS A 20 -10.82 16.53 -5.43
N PRO A 21 -12.03 16.05 -5.16
CA PRO A 21 -13.23 16.52 -5.85
C PRO A 21 -13.47 18.01 -5.55
N SER A 22 -13.85 18.77 -6.57
CA SER A 22 -14.18 20.20 -6.43
C SER A 22 -15.57 20.44 -5.82
N THR A 23 -16.45 19.45 -5.87
CA THR A 23 -17.82 19.55 -5.34
C THR A 23 -17.90 19.00 -3.92
N ARG A 24 -18.57 19.73 -3.01
CA ARG A 24 -18.74 19.36 -1.59
C ARG A 24 -17.41 19.12 -0.83
N PRO A 25 -16.47 20.08 -0.86
CA PRO A 25 -15.12 19.86 -0.32
C PRO A 25 -15.11 19.49 1.17
N GLU A 26 -16.01 20.05 1.98
CA GLU A 26 -16.12 19.77 3.42
C GLU A 26 -16.54 18.32 3.68
N PHE A 27 -17.50 17.82 2.89
CA PHE A 27 -17.94 16.44 2.97
C PHE A 27 -16.81 15.48 2.63
N TRP A 28 -16.07 15.76 1.56
CA TRP A 28 -14.96 14.91 1.14
C TRP A 28 -13.82 14.93 2.14
N ALA A 29 -13.45 16.11 2.66
CA ALA A 29 -12.44 16.24 3.70
C ALA A 29 -12.81 15.36 4.92
N ALA A 30 -14.02 15.52 5.47
CA ALA A 30 -14.47 14.73 6.61
C ALA A 30 -14.49 13.21 6.32
N LYS A 31 -14.93 12.82 5.11
CA LYS A 31 -14.95 11.41 4.69
C LYS A 31 -13.56 10.81 4.59
N PHE A 32 -12.61 11.55 4.01
CA PHE A 32 -11.23 11.10 3.86
C PHE A 32 -10.54 10.96 5.22
N GLU A 33 -10.67 11.94 6.10
CA GLU A 33 -10.12 11.86 7.46
C GLU A 33 -10.67 10.65 8.22
N THR A 34 -11.98 10.40 8.10
CA THR A 34 -12.62 9.23 8.74
C THR A 34 -12.05 7.92 8.21
N ASN A 35 -11.81 7.81 6.90
CA ASN A 35 -11.22 6.63 6.29
C ASN A 35 -9.78 6.40 6.78
N ILE A 36 -8.93 7.43 6.72
CA ILE A 36 -7.54 7.36 7.18
C ILE A 36 -7.48 6.94 8.66
N ALA A 37 -8.31 7.55 9.51
CA ALA A 37 -8.38 7.22 10.93
C ALA A 37 -8.78 5.75 11.14
N ARG A 38 -9.79 5.27 10.41
CA ARG A 38 -10.23 3.87 10.47
C ARG A 38 -9.12 2.92 10.02
N ASP A 39 -8.45 3.21 8.92
CA ASP A 39 -7.39 2.35 8.37
C ASP A 39 -6.24 2.18 9.38
N SER A 40 -5.85 3.29 10.02
CA SER A 40 -4.84 3.28 11.09
C SER A 40 -5.26 2.40 12.26
N VAL A 41 -6.49 2.59 12.78
CA VAL A 41 -7.02 1.79 13.90
C VAL A 41 -7.07 0.30 13.55
N VAL A 42 -7.62 -0.05 12.38
CA VAL A 42 -7.76 -1.46 11.96
C VAL A 42 -6.40 -2.11 11.78
N ARG A 43 -5.45 -1.43 11.13
CA ARG A 43 -4.07 -1.94 10.97
C ARG A 43 -3.42 -2.18 12.33
N THR A 44 -3.50 -1.21 13.25
CA THR A 44 -2.92 -1.37 14.59
C THR A 44 -3.58 -2.51 15.37
N MET A 45 -4.91 -2.67 15.30
CA MET A 45 -5.61 -3.76 15.98
C MET A 45 -5.19 -5.13 15.44
N LEU A 46 -5.08 -5.27 14.11
CA LEU A 46 -4.64 -6.52 13.49
C LEU A 46 -3.21 -6.89 13.89
N LEU A 47 -2.28 -5.93 13.81
CA LEU A 47 -0.89 -6.14 14.21
C LEU A 47 -0.78 -6.53 15.69
N LYS A 48 -1.53 -5.86 16.58
CA LYS A 48 -1.56 -6.18 18.02
C LYS A 48 -2.16 -7.56 18.31
N ALA A 49 -3.10 -8.02 17.47
CA ALA A 49 -3.66 -9.36 17.56
C ALA A 49 -2.77 -10.44 16.93
N GLY A 50 -1.54 -10.11 16.52
CA GLY A 50 -0.59 -11.05 15.93
C GLY A 50 -0.78 -11.31 14.44
N TRP A 51 -1.68 -10.57 13.77
CA TRP A 51 -1.85 -10.69 12.32
C TRP A 51 -0.78 -9.92 11.58
N ARG A 52 -0.20 -10.55 10.57
CA ARG A 52 0.63 -9.88 9.56
C ARG A 52 -0.24 -9.11 8.57
N VAL A 53 0.17 -7.91 8.15
CA VAL A 53 -0.65 -7.00 7.33
C VAL A 53 0.09 -6.57 6.06
N ALA A 54 -0.49 -6.85 4.90
CA ALA A 54 -0.06 -6.30 3.63
C ALA A 54 -1.06 -5.22 3.15
N ILE A 55 -0.55 -4.12 2.61
CA ILE A 55 -1.35 -3.08 1.94
C ILE A 55 -0.87 -2.94 0.50
N VAL A 56 -1.75 -3.19 -0.45
CA VAL A 56 -1.50 -3.01 -1.88
C VAL A 56 -2.33 -1.83 -2.37
N TRP A 57 -1.68 -0.76 -2.77
CA TRP A 57 -2.36 0.41 -3.30
C TRP A 57 -2.81 0.17 -4.74
N GLU A 58 -3.98 0.70 -5.10
CA GLU A 58 -4.56 0.64 -6.45
C GLU A 58 -3.55 1.03 -7.54
N CYS A 59 -2.72 2.05 -7.28
CA CYS A 59 -1.73 2.51 -8.24
C CYS A 59 -0.66 1.46 -8.60
N ALA A 60 -0.40 0.48 -7.71
CA ALA A 60 0.50 -0.65 -7.97
C ALA A 60 -0.16 -1.78 -8.78
N LEU A 61 -1.45 -1.69 -9.08
CA LEU A 61 -2.22 -2.76 -9.75
C LEU A 61 -2.78 -2.33 -11.12
N ARG A 62 -2.44 -1.13 -11.60
CA ARG A 62 -3.11 -0.54 -12.77
C ARG A 62 -2.71 -1.16 -14.11
N LYS A 63 -1.54 -1.76 -14.22
CA LYS A 63 -1.10 -2.47 -15.42
C LYS A 63 -0.93 -3.96 -15.11
N PRO A 64 -1.14 -4.85 -16.10
CA PRO A 64 -0.94 -6.29 -15.91
C PRO A 64 0.45 -6.64 -15.34
N ASP A 65 1.52 -6.01 -15.84
CA ASP A 65 2.88 -6.25 -15.35
C ASP A 65 3.09 -5.77 -13.92
N ASP A 66 2.55 -4.60 -13.56
CA ASP A 66 2.60 -4.06 -12.20
C ASP A 66 1.85 -4.99 -11.23
N ALA A 67 0.67 -5.48 -11.65
CA ALA A 67 -0.13 -6.41 -10.87
C ALA A 67 0.57 -7.75 -10.68
N LYS A 68 1.25 -8.26 -11.72
CA LYS A 68 2.08 -9.47 -11.61
C LYS A 68 3.21 -9.26 -10.61
N GLN A 69 3.95 -8.15 -10.72
CA GLN A 69 5.03 -7.82 -9.79
C GLN A 69 4.53 -7.70 -8.35
N ALA A 70 3.37 -7.07 -8.14
CA ALA A 70 2.76 -6.98 -6.82
C ALA A 70 2.41 -8.38 -6.27
N ALA A 71 1.88 -9.28 -7.10
CA ALA A 71 1.58 -10.65 -6.70
C ALA A 71 2.85 -11.42 -6.31
N ASP A 72 3.93 -11.30 -7.09
CA ASP A 72 5.23 -11.93 -6.79
C ASP A 72 5.77 -11.42 -5.44
N LEU A 73 5.77 -10.10 -5.20
CA LEU A 73 6.21 -9.50 -3.93
C LEU A 73 5.35 -9.93 -2.73
N ILE A 74 4.04 -10.08 -2.92
CA ILE A 74 3.14 -10.60 -1.88
C ILE A 74 3.43 -12.09 -1.61
N SER A 75 3.70 -12.89 -2.64
CA SER A 75 4.09 -14.29 -2.48
C SER A 75 5.37 -14.41 -1.65
N ASP A 76 6.40 -13.64 -1.99
CA ASP A 76 7.66 -13.60 -1.24
C ASP A 76 7.43 -13.14 0.21
N TRP A 77 6.59 -12.12 0.41
CA TRP A 77 6.21 -11.68 1.75
C TRP A 77 5.52 -12.79 2.52
N LEU A 78 4.53 -13.49 1.95
CA LEU A 78 3.81 -14.56 2.63
C LEU A 78 4.75 -15.65 3.16
N LEU A 79 5.80 -15.98 2.40
CA LEU A 79 6.81 -16.98 2.76
C LEU A 79 7.87 -16.45 3.74
N SER A 80 7.95 -15.14 3.96
CA SER A 80 8.85 -14.51 4.93
C SER A 80 8.24 -14.40 6.33
N ASP A 81 9.05 -13.96 7.30
CA ASP A 81 8.64 -13.60 8.66
C ASP A 81 8.17 -12.15 8.82
N GLN A 82 8.18 -11.37 7.74
CA GLN A 82 7.94 -9.93 7.80
C GLN A 82 6.50 -9.63 8.21
N VAL A 83 6.34 -8.83 9.26
CA VAL A 83 5.02 -8.55 9.83
C VAL A 83 4.15 -7.65 8.94
N GLN A 84 4.77 -6.92 8.02
CA GLN A 84 4.07 -6.00 7.13
C GLN A 84 4.79 -5.77 5.80
N ILE A 85 4.01 -5.41 4.79
CA ILE A 85 4.48 -4.92 3.48
C ILE A 85 3.50 -3.88 2.95
N VAL A 86 3.99 -2.87 2.25
CA VAL A 86 3.18 -1.86 1.57
C VAL A 86 3.69 -1.74 0.14
N LEU A 87 2.79 -1.72 -0.85
CA LEU A 87 3.10 -1.64 -2.27
C LEU A 87 2.38 -0.45 -2.92
N GLY A 88 3.10 0.48 -3.57
CA GLY A 88 2.54 1.71 -4.16
C GLY A 88 3.58 2.60 -4.87
N GLU A 89 3.12 3.64 -5.61
CA GLU A 89 3.91 4.58 -6.43
C GLU A 89 5.19 5.13 -5.76
N ARG A 90 5.23 5.28 -4.43
CA ARG A 90 6.46 5.51 -3.67
C ARG A 90 6.37 4.89 -2.28
N GLU A 91 6.63 3.59 -2.19
CA GLU A 91 7.36 2.93 -1.09
C GLU A 91 7.23 1.42 -1.25
N VAL A 92 8.22 0.80 -1.89
CA VAL A 92 8.67 -0.52 -1.45
C VAL A 92 9.74 -0.23 -0.41
N ARG A 93 9.35 0.00 0.84
CA ARG A 93 10.32 0.06 1.94
C ARG A 93 10.63 -1.37 2.36
N PRO A 94 11.84 -1.90 2.10
CA PRO A 94 12.24 -3.13 2.74
C PRO A 94 12.35 -2.88 4.26
N PRO A 95 12.05 -3.90 5.07
CA PRO A 95 11.99 -3.81 6.54
C PRO A 95 13.30 -3.34 7.20
N ASN A 96 14.43 -3.34 6.47
CA ASN A 96 15.76 -2.99 6.98
C ASN A 96 16.39 -1.73 6.32
N GLY A 97 15.60 -0.73 5.93
CA GLY A 97 16.13 0.60 5.61
C GLY A 97 17.12 0.69 4.42
N GLY A 98 17.09 -0.27 3.50
CA GLY A 98 17.85 -0.19 2.25
C GLY A 98 17.09 0.61 1.18
N THR A 99 17.78 1.51 0.49
CA THR A 99 17.22 2.32 -0.60
C THR A 99 16.87 1.48 -1.83
N LEU A 100 15.81 1.92 -2.50
CA LEU A 100 15.14 1.37 -3.68
C LEU A 100 15.97 1.38 -4.98
N GLU A 101 17.31 1.31 -4.89
CA GLU A 101 18.19 1.18 -6.07
C GLU A 101 18.56 -0.28 -6.38
N ASN A 102 18.28 -1.24 -5.49
CA ASN A 102 18.71 -2.63 -5.65
C ASN A 102 17.63 -3.64 -6.06
N ALA A 103 16.37 -3.24 -6.26
CA ALA A 103 15.31 -4.18 -6.65
C ALA A 103 15.23 -4.45 -8.16
N ILE A 104 15.97 -3.71 -9.00
CA ILE A 104 15.88 -3.79 -10.47
C ILE A 104 16.99 -4.62 -11.14
N ARG A 105 18.01 -5.12 -10.40
CA ARG A 105 19.18 -5.78 -11.03
C ARG A 105 19.30 -7.31 -10.88
N CYS A 106 18.22 -8.04 -10.62
CA CYS A 106 18.24 -9.52 -10.60
C CYS A 106 17.42 -10.20 -11.70
N ALA A 107 16.99 -9.47 -12.74
CA ALA A 107 16.51 -10.06 -13.99
C ALA A 107 17.61 -9.96 -15.07
N SER A 108 18.71 -10.70 -14.89
CA SER A 108 19.70 -11.00 -15.92
C SER A 108 20.54 -12.21 -15.48
N ILE A 109 20.00 -13.40 -15.74
CA ILE A 109 20.75 -14.51 -16.34
C ILE A 109 20.01 -14.86 -17.62
#